data_AF-A0A699RKH0-F1
#
_entry.id   AF-A0A699RKH0-F1
#
_cell.length_a   1.000
_cell.length_b   1.000
_cell.length_c   1.000
_cell.angle_alpha   90.00
_cell.angle_beta   90.00
_cell.angle_gamma   90.00
#
_symmetry.space_group_name_H-M   'P 1'
#
loop_
_entity.id
_entity.type
_entity.pdbx_description
1 polymer ?
#
loop_
_entity_poly.entity_id
_entity_poly.type
_entity_poly.pdbx_seq_one_letter_code
_entity_poly.pdbx_strand_id
1 'polypeptide(L)' 'CVGKRAFIAGVADDNGYGWAIAKSLAAAGAEILVGTWVPVSNVENHSWVDVLVE' A
#
# COMPACT_ATOMS: atom_id res chain seq x y z
N CYS A 1 1.41 9.28 13.13
CA CYS A 1 2.02 7.94 13.23
C CYS A 1 3.50 7.91 12.78
N VAL A 2 4.26 8.98 13.01
CA VAL A 2 5.65 9.12 12.53
C VAL A 2 6.54 7.98 13.03
N GLY A 3 7.30 7.38 12.13
CA GLY A 3 8.23 6.28 12.42
C GLY A 3 7.59 4.90 12.61
N LYS A 4 6.29 4.76 12.32
CA LYS A 4 5.60 3.46 12.29
C LYS A 4 5.53 2.91 10.87
N ARG A 5 5.59 1.59 10.75
CA ARG A 5 5.35 0.83 9.51
C ARG A 5 3.97 0.20 9.53
N ALA A 6 3.24 0.31 8.43
CA ALA A 6 1.92 -0.31 8.26
C ALA A 6 1.92 -1.19 7.01
N PHE A 7 1.34 -2.39 7.13
CA PHE A 7 1.10 -3.30 6.01
C PHE A 7 -0.40 -3.33 5.69
N ILE A 8 -0.76 -3.05 4.44
CA ILE A 8 -2.14 -3.00 3.96
C ILE A 8 -2.32 -4.10 2.93
N ALA A 9 -3.09 -5.12 3.29
CA ALA A 9 -3.45 -6.22 2.38
C ALA A 9 -4.77 -5.91 1.65
N GLY A 10 -4.80 -6.14 0.33
CA GLY A 10 -6.01 -6.00 -0.48
C GLY A 10 -6.21 -4.61 -1.07
N VAL A 11 -5.13 -3.93 -1.45
CA VAL A 11 -5.21 -2.75 -2.33
C VAL A 11 -5.12 -3.27 -3.76
N ALA A 12 -6.10 -2.93 -4.61
CA ALA A 12 -6.16 -3.38 -6.00
C ALA A 12 -6.14 -2.20 -6.99
N ASP A 13 -6.71 -1.06 -6.57
CA ASP A 13 -6.83 0.16 -7.35
C ASP A 13 -6.87 1.38 -6.40
N ASP A 14 -6.97 2.57 -6.97
CA ASP A 14 -7.00 3.87 -6.29
C ASP A 14 -8.42 4.33 -5.87
N ASN A 15 -9.44 3.53 -6.13
CA ASN A 15 -10.84 3.83 -5.79
C ASN A 15 -11.33 3.04 -4.57
N GLY A 16 -10.60 1.99 -4.17
CA GLY A 16 -10.92 1.15 -3.02
C GLY A 16 -10.57 1.76 -1.65
N TYR A 17 -11.18 1.20 -0.61
CA TYR A 17 -10.89 1.59 0.79
C TYR A 17 -9.44 1.36 1.20
N GLY A 18 -8.78 0.32 0.66
CA GLY A 18 -7.38 0.04 0.94
C GLY A 18 -6.46 1.21 0.59
N TRP A 19 -6.73 1.88 -0.54
CA TRP A 19 -5.99 3.06 -0.97
C TRP A 19 -6.32 4.31 -0.13
N ALA A 20 -7.58 4.50 0.25
CA ALA A 20 -7.97 5.60 1.14
C ALA A 20 -7.32 5.49 2.53
N ILE A 21 -7.22 4.26 3.06
CA ILE A 21 -6.52 3.98 4.32
C ILE A 21 -5.02 4.21 4.16
N ALA A 22 -4.40 3.76 3.06
CA ALA A 22 -3.00 4.00 2.75
C ALA A 22 -2.67 5.50 2.77
N LYS A 23 -3.45 6.31 2.06
CA LYS A 23 -3.30 7.78 2.03
C LYS A 23 -3.45 8.42 3.41
N SER A 24 -4.41 7.96 4.21
CA SER A 24 -4.61 8.48 5.56
C SER A 24 -3.43 8.17 6.49
N LEU A 25 -2.84 6.98 6.38
CA LEU A 25 -1.69 6.56 7.17
C LEU A 25 -0.39 7.23 6.70
N ALA A 26 -0.21 7.38 5.38
CA ALA A 26 0.91 8.12 4.79
C ALA A 26 0.89 9.59 5.20
N ALA A 27 -0.28 10.25 5.16
CA ALA A 27 -0.45 11.63 5.64
C ALA A 27 -0.15 11.78 7.15
N ALA A 28 -0.32 10.70 7.93
CA ALA A 28 0.08 10.66 9.33
C ALA A 28 1.59 10.38 9.54
N GLY A 29 2.37 10.20 8.47
CA GLY A 29 3.81 9.95 8.48
C GLY A 29 4.21 8.50 8.73
N ALA A 30 3.33 7.53 8.44
CA ALA A 30 3.68 6.11 8.48
C ALA A 30 4.30 5.66 7.15
N GLU A 31 5.26 4.75 7.20
CA GLU A 31 5.78 4.04 6.03
C GLU A 31 4.82 2.90 5.68
N ILE A 32 4.38 2.84 4.42
CA ILE A 32 3.32 1.93 3.98
C ILE A 32 3.90 0.84 3.09
N LEU A 33 3.58 -0.39 3.45
CA LEU A 33 3.78 -1.58 2.64
C LEU A 33 2.41 -2.03 2.13
N VAL A 34 2.30 -2.33 0.84
CA VAL A 34 1.03 -2.77 0.24
C VAL A 34 1.18 -4.16 -0.35
N GLY A 35 0.21 -5.01 -0.01
CA GLY A 35 0.03 -6.33 -0.61
C GLY A 35 -1.18 -6.34 -1.54
N THR A 36 -0.92 -6.53 -2.83
CA THR A 36 -1.95 -6.63 -3.87
C THR A 36 -2.20 -8.09 -4.24
N TRP A 37 -3.44 -8.41 -4.62
CA TRP A 37 -3.75 -9.76 -5.12
C TRP A 37 -3.04 -10.01 -6.46
N VAL A 38 -2.36 -11.15 -6.58
CA VAL A 38 -1.47 -11.46 -7.70
C VAL A 38 -2.07 -11.20 -9.09
N PRO A 39 -3.30 -11.64 -9.41
CA PRO A 39 -3.90 -11.43 -10.73
C PRO A 39 -4.28 -9.97 -11.06
N VAL A 40 -4.30 -9.09 -10.05
CA VAL A 40 -4.61 -7.65 -10.20
C VAL A 40 -3.36 -6.80 -10.03
N SER A 41 -2.24 -7.39 -9.59
CA SER A 41 -0.95 -6.73 -9.54
C SER A 41 -0.43 -6.48 -10.95
N ASN A 42 -0.20 -5.22 -11.30
CA ASN A 42 0.38 -4.81 -12.59
C ASN A 42 1.92 -4.66 -12.51
N VAL A 43 2.55 -5.30 -11.52
CA VAL A 43 3.96 -5.08 -11.17
C VAL A 43 4.84 -6.04 -11.97
N GLU A 44 5.50 -5.52 -13.00
CA GLU A 44 6.38 -6.29 -13.89
C GLU A 44 7.66 -6.83 -13.21
N ASN A 45 7.93 -6.47 -11.94
CA ASN A 45 9.16 -6.80 -11.22
C ASN A 45 8.91 -7.36 -9.81
N HIS A 46 8.67 -8.67 -9.72
CA HIS A 46 9.07 -9.64 -8.68
C HIS A 46 9.15 -9.27 -7.16
N SER A 47 8.41 -8.28 -6.64
CA SER A 47 8.14 -8.14 -5.20
C SER A 47 6.64 -8.17 -4.91
N TRP A 48 6.19 -9.15 -4.11
CA TRP A 48 4.79 -9.31 -3.68
C TRP A 48 4.30 -8.24 -2.70
N VAL A 49 5.21 -7.38 -2.26
CA VAL A 49 4.98 -6.31 -1.30
C VAL A 49 5.76 -5.11 -1.79
N ASP A 50 5.06 -4.05 -2.18
CA ASP A 50 5.69 -2.80 -2.60
C ASP A 50 5.64 -1.78 -1.46
N VAL A 51 6.74 -1.06 -1.31
CA VAL A 51 6.81 0.12 -0.44
C VAL A 51 6.21 1.28 -1.23
N LEU A 52 5.01 1.72 -0.86
CA LEU A 52 4.45 2.95 -1.39
C LEU A 52 4.95 4.11 -0.52
N VAL A 53 5.94 4.83 -1.05
CA VAL A 53 6.32 6.17 -0.60
C VAL A 53 5.93 7.11 -1.73
N GLU A 54 4.80 7.78 -1.54
CA GLU A 54 4.55 9.09 -2.15
C GLU A 54 4.56 10.14 -1.04
#